data_AF-A0A535U470-F1
#
_entry.id   AF-A0A535U470-F1
#
_cell.length_a   1.000
_cell.length_b   1.000
_cell.length_c   1.000
_cell.angle_alpha   90.00
_cell.angle_beta   90.00
_cell.angle_gamma   90.00
#
_symmetry.space_group_name_H-M   'P 1'
#
loop_
_entity.id
_entity.type
_entity.pdbx_description
1 polymer ?
#
loop_
_entity_poly.entity_id
_entity_poly.type
_entity_poly.pdbx_seq_one_letter_code
_entity_poly.pdbx_strand_id
1 'polypeptide(L)' 'MFEELAPRYEGRPGGYTRITKLGKRKGDAADMAQIALV' A
#
# COMPACT_ATOMS: atom_id res chain seq x y z
N MET A 1 -13.07 10.44 -0.89
CA MET A 1 -12.98 8.96 -0.91
C MET A 1 -13.90 8.36 -1.96
N PHE A 2 -15.22 8.52 -1.83
CA PHE A 2 -16.19 7.95 -2.79
C PHE A 2 -16.14 8.56 -4.19
N GLU A 3 -15.78 9.83 -4.33
CA GLU A 3 -15.74 10.50 -5.64
C GLU A 3 -14.48 10.17 -6.46
N GLU A 4 -13.38 9.79 -5.80
CA GLU A 4 -12.07 9.62 -6.46
C GLU A 4 -11.57 8.18 -6.42
N LEU A 5 -11.68 7.50 -5.27
CA LEU A 5 -11.15 6.14 -5.11
C LEU A 5 -12.16 5.06 -5.51
N ALA A 6 -13.47 5.30 -5.34
CA ALA A 6 -14.48 4.30 -5.69
C ALA A 6 -14.55 4.02 -7.20
N PRO A 7 -14.59 5.04 -8.09
CA PRO A 7 -14.57 4.79 -9.53
C PRO A 7 -13.27 4.12 -9.99
N ARG A 8 -12.15 4.45 -9.35
CA ARG A 8 -10.82 3.92 -9.68
C ARG A 8 -10.69 2.41 -9.44
N TYR A 9 -11.49 1.84 -8.53
CA TYR A 9 -11.45 0.43 -8.17
C TYR A 9 -12.76 -0.32 -8.46
N GLU A 10 -13.66 0.31 -9.20
CA GLU A 10 -14.91 -0.31 -9.62
C GLU A 10 -14.61 -1.54 -10.49
N GLY A 11 -15.17 -2.70 -10.12
CA GLY A 11 -14.93 -3.97 -10.81
C GLY A 11 -13.66 -4.73 -10.42
N ARG A 12 -12.82 -4.20 -9.51
CA ARG A 12 -11.63 -4.92 -9.03
C ARG A 12 -11.96 -5.75 -7.77
N PRO A 13 -11.77 -7.09 -7.78
CA PRO A 13 -12.04 -7.94 -6.62
C PRO A 13 -10.86 -7.93 -5.63
N GLY A 14 -10.71 -6.85 -4.88
CA GLY A 14 -9.69 -6.72 -3.83
C GLY A 14 -8.29 -6.30 -4.29
N GLY A 15 -7.32 -6.35 -3.36
CA GLY A 15 -5.94 -5.96 -3.62
C GLY A 15 -5.77 -4.48 -4.00
N TYR A 16 -6.46 -3.60 -3.29
CA TYR A 16 -6.42 -2.14 -3.50
C TYR A 16 -5.15 -1.48 -2.98
N THR A 17 -4.42 -2.19 -2.11
CA THR A 17 -3.13 -1.77 -1.58
C THR A 17 -2.07 -2.82 -1.88
N ARG A 18 -0.82 -2.36 -1.99
CA ARG A 18 0.38 -3.19 -2.10
C ARG A 18 1.36 -2.80 -1.01
N ILE A 19 2.05 -3.80 -0.48
CA ILE A 19 3.15 -3.63 0.46
C ILE A 19 4.47 -4.00 -0.23
N THR A 20 5.44 -3.09 -0.19
CA THR A 20 6.82 -3.32 -0.65
C THR A 20 7.75 -3.35 0.54
N LYS A 21 8.50 -4.45 0.72
CA LYS A 21 9.51 -4.55 1.78
C LYS A 21 10.69 -3.63 1.47
N LEU A 22 11.12 -2.84 2.46
CA LEU A 22 12.20 -1.85 2.30
C LEU A 22 13.49 -2.24 3.02
N GLY A 23 13.49 -3.35 3.76
CA GLY A 23 14.64 -3.79 4.56
C GLY A 23 14.66 -3.14 5.93
N LYS A 24 15.84 -3.06 6.55
CA LYS A 24 15.99 -2.62 7.94
C LYS A 24 16.15 -1.11 8.07
N ARG A 25 15.48 -0.52 9.06
CA ARG A 25 15.65 0.88 9.44
C ARG A 25 17.03 1.11 10.06
N LYS A 26 17.66 2.21 9.70
CA LYS A 26 18.94 2.63 10.30
C LYS A 26 18.70 3.08 11.74
N GLY A 27 19.47 2.52 12.69
CA GLY A 27 19.44 2.88 14.11
C GLY A 27 18.96 1.73 15.00
N ASP A 28 17.79 1.16 14.70
CA ASP A 28 17.17 0.10 15.50
C ASP A 28 16.99 -1.23 14.76
N ALA A 29 17.42 -1.30 13.49
CA ALA A 29 17.30 -2.49 12.64
C ALA A 29 15.87 -3.06 12.53
N ALA A 30 14.85 -2.21 12.72
CA ALA A 30 13.45 -2.61 12.56
C ALA A 30 13.12 -2.92 11.10
N ASP A 31 12.29 -3.94 10.84
CA ASP A 31 11.79 -4.21 9.49
C ASP A 31 10.85 -3.09 9.01
N MET A 32 11.13 -2.56 7.82
CA MET A 32 10.34 -1.52 7.18
C MET A 32 9.63 -2.05 5.94
N ALA A 33 8.45 -1.50 5.70
CA ALA A 33 7.73 -1.69 4.46
C ALA A 33 6.97 -0.40 4.08
N GLN A 34 6.76 -0.21 2.78
CA GLN A 34 5.93 0.86 2.25
C GLN A 34 4.58 0.28 1.83
N ILE A 35 3.49 0.92 2.25
CA ILE A 35 2.14 0.64 1.77
C ILE A 35 1.74 1.72 0.76
N ALA A 36 1.14 1.31 -0.36
CA ALA A 36 0.64 2.22 -1.39
C ALA A 36 -0.66 1.69 -2.00
N LEU A 37 -1.48 2.61 -2.52
CA LEU A 37 -2.59 2.28 -3.40
C LEU A 37 -2.07 1.70 -4.72
N VAL A 38 -2.81 0.74 -5.29
CA VAL A 38 -2.47 0.12 -6.60
C VAL A 38 -3.02 0.94 -7.76
#